data_AF-A0A8S3QE93-F1
#
_entry.id   AF-A0A8S3QE93-F1
#
_cell.length_a   1.000
_cell.length_b   1.000
_cell.length_c   1.000
_cell.angle_alpha   90.00
_cell.angle_beta   90.00
_cell.angle_gamma   90.00
#
_symmetry.space_group_name_H-M   'P 1'
#
loop_
_entity.id
_entity.type
_entity.pdbx_description
1 polymer ?
#
loop_
_entity_poly.entity_id
_entity_poly.type
_entity_poly.pdbx_seq_one_letter_code
_entity_poly.pdbx_strand_id
1 'polypeptide(L)'
;MVNKMAEPLMLTVLRKVGLQEVYESFEREAITPDIISLLSKQNLQFLGIPNATDMMRLRAECVKYGKSKPQKIGGYSGAPKFDIDKLTLDSLLDCGFQISDIAKLLLVSERTIYRRMAQFGLSKQGFSEIDDGDLERVVSETIKDFPMCGEQMLRQLLRTKGLKVQRWRLRDCIHEIDSSGVRARKAGRLHRRTYNVMAPNHLWHKDTNHKLIRWRFVNWWH
;
A
#
# COMPACT_ATOMS: atom_id res chain seq x y z
N MET A 1 -14.09 43.21 12.08
CA MET A 1 -14.28 41.98 11.28
C MET A 1 -12.93 41.33 11.11
N VAL A 2 -12.64 40.27 11.86
CA VAL A 2 -11.37 39.52 11.72
C VAL A 2 -11.39 38.86 10.36
N ASN A 3 -10.46 39.27 9.50
CA ASN A 3 -10.25 38.68 8.19
C ASN A 3 -9.94 37.19 8.44
N LYS A 4 -10.90 36.29 8.18
CA LYS A 4 -10.65 34.84 8.19
C LYS A 4 -9.67 34.59 7.04
N MET A 5 -8.37 34.67 7.33
CA MET A 5 -7.35 34.19 6.42
C MET A 5 -7.74 32.77 6.03
N ALA A 6 -7.99 32.55 4.74
CA ALA A 6 -8.29 31.23 4.23
C ALA A 6 -7.19 30.28 4.70
N GLU A 7 -7.57 29.18 5.34
CA GLU A 7 -6.61 28.21 5.84
C GLU A 7 -5.76 27.71 4.66
N PRO A 8 -4.43 27.68 4.79
CA PRO A 8 -3.55 27.15 3.74
C PRO A 8 -3.99 25.74 3.35
N LEU A 9 -4.15 25.49 2.06
CA LEU A 9 -4.68 24.22 1.54
C LEU A 9 -3.96 22.99 2.12
N MET A 10 -2.62 23.09 2.26
CA MET A 10 -1.81 22.01 2.80
C MET A 10 -2.11 21.71 4.27
N LEU A 11 -2.41 22.74 5.09
CA LEU A 11 -2.82 22.55 6.49
C LEU A 11 -4.16 21.80 6.58
N THR A 12 -5.12 22.16 5.72
CA THR A 12 -6.40 21.45 5.64
C THR A 12 -6.22 19.99 5.24
N VAL A 13 -5.33 19.69 4.29
CA VAL A 13 -5.00 18.32 3.87
C VAL A 13 -4.36 17.54 5.02
N LEU A 14 -3.35 18.11 5.68
CA LEU A 14 -2.65 17.47 6.80
C LEU A 14 -3.59 17.17 7.97
N ARG A 15 -4.49 18.11 8.32
CA ARG A 15 -5.49 17.88 9.38
C ARG A 15 -6.42 16.70 9.05
N LYS A 16 -6.80 16.52 7.78
CA LYS A 16 -7.66 15.39 7.37
C LYS A 16 -6.98 14.04 7.52
N VAL A 17 -5.67 13.97 7.30
CA VAL A 17 -4.90 12.74 7.50
C VAL A 17 -4.34 12.61 8.93
N GLY A 18 -4.60 13.60 9.80
CA GLY A 18 -4.16 13.61 11.19
C GLY A 18 -2.66 13.89 11.38
N LEU A 19 -2.05 14.63 10.44
CA LEU A 19 -0.62 14.98 10.41
C LEU A 19 -0.39 16.49 10.55
N GLN A 20 -1.21 17.20 11.32
CA GLN A 20 -1.10 18.67 11.44
C GLN A 20 0.23 19.13 12.07
N GLU A 21 0.86 18.28 12.87
CA GLU A 21 2.11 18.55 13.58
C GLU A 21 3.32 18.73 12.67
N VAL A 22 3.29 18.18 11.45
CA VAL A 22 4.38 18.36 10.46
C VAL A 22 4.20 19.62 9.59
N TYR A 23 3.15 20.42 9.82
CA TYR A 23 2.85 21.58 8.97
C TYR A 23 3.99 22.60 8.90
N GLU A 24 4.68 22.87 10.01
CA GLU A 24 5.81 23.82 10.02
C GLU A 24 6.94 23.41 9.07
N SER A 25 7.24 22.12 8.98
CA SER A 25 8.23 21.58 8.04
C SER A 25 7.77 21.73 6.59
N PHE A 26 6.48 21.53 6.33
CA PHE A 26 5.91 21.67 4.99
C PHE A 26 5.86 23.13 4.53
N GLU A 27 5.56 24.05 5.45
CA GLU A 27 5.56 25.49 5.18
C GLU A 27 6.98 25.99 4.87
N ARG A 28 7.98 25.57 5.67
CA ARG A 28 9.39 25.91 5.47
C ARG A 28 9.93 25.47 4.11
N GLU A 29 9.61 24.24 3.70
CA GLU A 29 10.07 23.65 2.45
C GLU A 29 9.14 23.95 1.26
N ALA A 30 8.16 24.85 1.44
CA ALA A 30 7.16 25.25 0.43
C ALA A 30 6.45 24.06 -0.25
N ILE A 31 6.12 23.03 0.53
CA ILE A 31 5.54 21.79 0.02
C ILE A 31 4.06 21.96 -0.25
N THR A 32 3.67 21.72 -1.50
CA THR A 32 2.28 21.73 -1.95
C THR A 32 1.76 20.32 -2.20
N PRO A 33 0.43 20.11 -2.27
CA PRO A 33 -0.14 18.79 -2.59
C PRO A 33 0.36 18.20 -3.91
N ASP A 34 0.70 19.05 -4.90
CA ASP A 34 1.27 18.63 -6.18
C ASP A 34 2.68 18.04 -6.03
N ILE A 35 3.49 18.59 -5.12
CA ILE A 35 4.88 18.17 -4.88
C ILE A 35 4.93 16.85 -4.11
N ILE A 36 3.98 16.59 -3.20
CA ILE A 36 3.96 15.39 -2.35
C ILE A 36 4.01 14.08 -3.14
N SER A 37 3.33 14.04 -4.28
CA SER A 37 3.33 12.89 -5.18
C SER A 37 4.69 12.64 -5.84
N LEU A 38 5.54 13.66 -5.91
CA LEU A 38 6.88 13.64 -6.51
C LEU A 38 7.98 13.35 -5.50
N LEU A 39 7.70 13.43 -4.20
CA LEU A 39 8.70 13.19 -3.16
C LEU A 39 9.00 11.70 -3.00
N SER A 40 10.28 11.38 -2.83
CA SER A 40 10.73 10.03 -2.47
C SER A 40 10.30 9.67 -1.04
N LYS A 41 10.42 8.39 -0.67
CA LYS A 41 10.24 7.94 0.72
C LYS A 41 11.17 8.69 1.68
N GLN A 42 12.42 8.92 1.28
CA GLN A 42 13.43 9.60 2.11
C GLN A 42 13.06 11.08 2.33
N ASN A 43 12.57 11.76 1.29
CA ASN A 43 12.13 13.15 1.41
C ASN A 43 10.95 13.26 2.39
N LEU A 44 9.99 12.33 2.33
CA LEU A 44 8.86 12.31 3.27
C LEU A 44 9.30 12.00 4.72
N GLN A 45 10.32 11.16 4.89
CA GLN A 45 10.92 10.93 6.22
C GLN A 45 11.56 12.21 6.76
N PHE A 46 12.30 12.95 5.92
CA PHE A 46 12.89 14.23 6.30
C PHE A 46 11.84 15.28 6.69
N LEU A 47 10.68 15.26 6.02
CA LEU A 47 9.53 16.11 6.37
C LEU A 47 8.79 15.68 7.65
N GLY A 48 9.28 14.67 8.38
CA GLY A 48 8.71 14.23 9.65
C GLY A 48 7.62 13.16 9.52
N ILE A 49 7.48 12.51 8.36
CA ILE A 49 6.52 11.42 8.15
C ILE A 49 7.30 10.09 8.03
N PRO A 50 7.54 9.38 9.14
CA PRO A 50 8.37 8.16 9.13
C PRO A 50 7.62 6.93 8.58
N ASN A 51 6.30 6.88 8.78
CA ASN A 51 5.49 5.69 8.53
C ASN A 51 5.02 5.62 7.07
N ALA A 52 5.25 4.48 6.42
CA ALA A 52 4.79 4.24 5.05
C ALA A 52 3.26 4.34 4.91
N THR A 53 2.50 3.95 5.94
CA THR A 53 1.04 4.09 5.97
C THR A 53 0.61 5.55 5.90
N ASP A 54 1.27 6.42 6.65
CA ASP A 54 0.93 7.83 6.72
C ASP A 54 1.37 8.56 5.44
N MET A 55 2.54 8.21 4.89
CA MET A 55 2.94 8.62 3.54
C MET A 55 1.89 8.26 2.48
N MET A 56 1.31 7.05 2.57
CA MET A 56 0.31 6.58 1.63
C MET A 56 -1.02 7.33 1.78
N ARG A 57 -1.48 7.52 3.03
CA ARG A 57 -2.69 8.31 3.34
C ARG A 57 -2.56 9.74 2.84
N LEU A 58 -1.41 10.37 3.12
CA LEU A 58 -1.13 11.73 2.67
C LEU A 58 -1.14 11.82 1.14
N ARG A 59 -0.40 10.94 0.45
CA ARG A 59 -0.40 10.90 -1.02
C ARG A 59 -1.80 10.71 -1.58
N ALA A 60 -2.59 9.78 -1.02
CA ALA A 60 -3.95 9.53 -1.46
C ALA A 60 -4.89 10.73 -1.26
N GLU A 61 -4.73 11.49 -0.17
CA GLU A 61 -5.51 12.70 0.06
C GLU A 61 -5.05 13.83 -0.87
N CYS A 62 -3.75 14.00 -1.07
CA CYS A 62 -3.17 15.01 -1.98
C CYS A 62 -3.66 14.84 -3.43
N VAL A 63 -3.96 13.62 -3.90
CA VAL A 63 -4.56 13.39 -5.24
C VAL A 63 -5.82 14.22 -5.47
N LYS A 64 -6.63 14.44 -4.44
CA LYS A 64 -7.90 15.17 -4.55
C LYS A 64 -7.68 16.68 -4.77
N TYR A 65 -6.50 17.16 -4.44
CA TYR A 65 -6.15 18.58 -4.40
C TYR A 65 -5.09 18.96 -5.43
N GLY A 66 -4.27 17.99 -5.87
CA GLY A 66 -3.28 18.18 -6.91
C GLY A 66 -3.93 18.49 -8.26
N LYS A 67 -3.43 19.53 -8.92
CA LYS A 67 -3.92 20.00 -10.23
C LYS A 67 -2.81 20.07 -11.27
N SER A 68 -1.55 19.92 -10.85
CA SER A 68 -0.38 20.24 -11.67
C SER A 68 0.36 18.97 -12.07
N LYS A 69 0.69 18.88 -13.36
CA LYS A 69 1.55 17.80 -13.88
C LYS A 69 3.00 18.07 -13.47
N PRO A 70 3.86 17.03 -13.41
CA PRO A 70 5.30 17.22 -13.22
C PRO A 70 5.85 18.20 -14.27
N GLN A 71 6.89 18.94 -13.91
CA GLN A 71 7.54 19.86 -14.84
C GLN A 71 8.08 19.09 -16.04
N LYS A 72 8.04 19.68 -17.24
CA LYS A 72 8.73 19.09 -18.40
C LYS A 72 10.15 19.61 -18.47
N ILE A 73 11.11 18.71 -18.52
CA ILE A 73 12.51 19.02 -18.81
C ILE A 73 12.73 18.92 -20.32
N GLY A 74 13.25 19.99 -20.92
CA GLY A 74 13.72 20.03 -22.29
C GLY A 74 15.08 19.36 -22.42
N GLY A 75 15.29 18.59 -23.49
CA GLY A 75 16.61 18.10 -23.88
C GLY A 75 17.13 18.82 -25.12
N TYR A 76 18.41 18.65 -25.44
CA TYR A 76 19.03 19.19 -26.66
C TYR A 76 18.37 18.71 -27.96
N SER A 77 17.60 17.62 -27.92
CA SER A 77 16.80 17.13 -29.04
C SER A 77 15.57 16.35 -28.56
N GLY A 78 14.50 16.41 -29.37
CA GLY A 78 13.24 15.70 -29.13
C GLY A 78 12.22 16.44 -28.25
N ALA A 79 11.05 15.82 -28.07
CA ALA A 79 9.96 16.40 -27.28
C ALA A 79 10.30 16.44 -25.76
N PRO A 80 9.93 17.52 -25.04
CA PRO A 80 10.16 17.64 -23.60
C PRO A 80 9.54 16.49 -22.79
N LYS A 81 10.25 16.03 -21.75
CA LYS A 81 9.85 14.86 -20.94
C LYS A 81 9.44 15.32 -19.53
N PHE A 82 8.40 14.71 -18.96
CA PHE A 82 7.99 14.95 -17.57
C PHE A 82 9.08 14.52 -16.59
N ASP A 83 9.53 15.42 -15.73
CA ASP A 83 10.50 15.16 -14.68
C ASP A 83 9.89 14.25 -13.61
N ILE A 84 10.31 12.99 -13.60
CA ILE A 84 9.85 11.97 -12.67
C ILE A 84 11.11 11.24 -12.25
N ASP A 85 11.51 11.46 -10.99
CA ASP A 85 12.71 10.87 -10.43
C ASP A 85 12.58 9.33 -10.30
N LYS A 86 13.71 8.64 -10.46
CA LYS A 86 13.79 7.18 -10.35
C LYS A 86 13.40 6.73 -8.93
N LEU A 87 13.91 7.39 -7.89
CA LEU A 87 13.65 6.98 -6.50
C LEU A 87 12.18 7.16 -6.14
N THR A 88 11.56 8.24 -6.62
CA THR A 88 10.13 8.46 -6.44
C THR A 88 9.31 7.35 -7.08
N LEU A 89 9.56 7.03 -8.35
CA LEU A 89 8.82 5.99 -9.06
C LEU A 89 9.03 4.62 -8.42
N ASP A 90 10.27 4.29 -8.06
CA ASP A 90 10.61 3.04 -7.37
C ASP A 90 9.90 2.93 -6.02
N SER A 91 9.91 4.01 -5.23
CA SER A 91 9.21 4.04 -3.94
C SER A 91 7.69 3.83 -4.07
N LEU A 92 7.07 4.37 -5.12
CA LEU A 92 5.65 4.16 -5.39
C LEU A 92 5.33 2.72 -5.80
N LEU A 93 6.22 2.10 -6.57
CA LEU A 93 6.11 0.68 -6.93
C LEU A 93 6.28 -0.23 -5.70
N ASP A 94 7.22 0.09 -4.82
CA ASP A 94 7.46 -0.62 -3.56
C ASP A 94 6.31 -0.50 -2.57
N CYS A 95 5.69 0.70 -2.49
CA CYS A 95 4.45 0.91 -1.76
C CYS A 95 3.25 0.12 -2.34
N GLY A 96 3.41 -0.52 -3.51
CA GLY A 96 2.42 -1.42 -4.09
C GLY A 96 1.32 -0.74 -4.90
N PHE A 97 1.47 0.54 -5.25
CA PHE A 97 0.50 1.24 -6.09
C PHE A 97 0.33 0.55 -7.46
N GLN A 98 -0.89 0.58 -8.01
CA GLN A 98 -1.09 0.19 -9.41
C GLN A 98 -0.52 1.26 -10.34
N ILE A 99 -0.10 0.86 -11.54
CA ILE A 99 0.42 1.81 -12.52
C ILE A 99 -0.64 2.86 -12.88
N SER A 100 -1.90 2.45 -12.96
CA SER A 100 -3.06 3.34 -13.12
C SER A 100 -3.17 4.37 -11.99
N ASP A 101 -2.85 3.99 -10.75
CA ASP A 101 -2.94 4.87 -9.60
C ASP A 101 -1.76 5.83 -9.57
N ILE A 102 -0.55 5.36 -9.91
CA ILE A 102 0.64 6.20 -10.06
C ILE A 102 0.42 7.26 -11.16
N ALA A 103 -0.18 6.85 -12.28
CA ALA A 103 -0.49 7.75 -13.38
C ALA A 103 -1.48 8.85 -12.95
N LYS A 104 -2.54 8.49 -12.21
CA LYS A 104 -3.48 9.45 -11.61
C LYS A 104 -2.81 10.35 -10.59
N LEU A 105 -1.98 9.79 -9.71
CA LEU A 105 -1.23 10.49 -8.67
C LEU A 105 -0.30 11.57 -9.24
N LEU A 106 0.32 11.27 -10.38
CA LEU A 106 1.24 12.16 -11.09
C LEU A 106 0.57 12.95 -12.22
N LEU A 107 -0.75 12.83 -12.42
CA LEU A 107 -1.50 13.48 -13.50
C LEU A 107 -0.90 13.29 -14.91
N VAL A 108 -0.30 12.13 -15.17
CA VAL A 108 0.28 11.74 -16.46
C VAL A 108 -0.42 10.52 -17.04
N SER A 109 -0.16 10.20 -18.31
CA SER A 109 -0.65 8.96 -18.91
C SER A 109 0.10 7.74 -18.37
N GLU A 110 -0.56 6.58 -18.28
CA GLU A 110 0.10 5.32 -17.93
C GLU A 110 1.28 5.02 -18.86
N ARG A 111 1.16 5.35 -20.15
CA ARG A 111 2.25 5.25 -21.14
C ARG A 111 3.51 6.00 -20.71
N THR A 112 3.36 7.15 -20.04
CA THR A 112 4.50 7.92 -19.50
C THR A 112 5.19 7.15 -18.39
N ILE A 113 4.43 6.52 -17.51
CA ILE A 113 4.95 5.70 -16.41
C ILE A 113 5.67 4.46 -16.95
N TYR A 114 5.04 3.69 -17.85
CA TYR A 114 5.68 2.52 -18.46
C TYR A 114 6.99 2.87 -19.17
N ARG A 115 7.04 4.00 -19.89
CA ARG A 115 8.28 4.47 -20.54
C ARG A 115 9.37 4.80 -19.53
N ARG A 116 9.02 5.46 -18.41
CA ARG A 116 9.97 5.77 -17.33
C ARG A 116 10.46 4.50 -16.63
N MET A 117 9.56 3.54 -16.38
CA MET A 117 9.93 2.23 -15.83
C MET A 117 10.94 1.51 -16.72
N ALA A 118 10.67 1.44 -18.03
CA ALA A 118 11.60 0.83 -18.99
C ALA A 118 12.96 1.55 -19.03
N GLN A 119 12.96 2.90 -19.01
CA GLN A 119 14.19 3.69 -18.99
C GLN A 119 15.04 3.42 -17.74
N PHE A 120 14.41 3.21 -16.59
CA PHE A 120 15.10 3.00 -15.31
C PHE A 120 15.33 1.52 -14.97
N GLY A 121 14.90 0.59 -15.83
CA GLY A 121 14.94 -0.85 -15.54
C GLY A 121 14.02 -1.27 -14.39
N LEU A 122 12.98 -0.49 -14.10
CA LEU A 122 12.06 -0.77 -13.00
C LEU A 122 10.98 -1.77 -13.43
N SER A 123 10.69 -2.73 -12.56
CA SER A 123 9.59 -3.67 -12.73
C SER A 123 8.76 -3.73 -11.46
N LYS A 124 7.43 -3.73 -11.62
CA LYS A 124 6.53 -4.00 -10.51
C LYS A 124 6.80 -5.38 -9.91
N GLN A 125 7.27 -6.32 -10.72
CA GLN A 125 7.64 -7.68 -10.36
C GLN A 125 9.13 -7.85 -10.04
N GLY A 126 9.88 -6.80 -9.69
CA GLY A 126 11.26 -6.99 -9.21
C GLY A 126 11.26 -7.97 -8.02
N PHE A 127 11.86 -9.15 -8.20
CA PHE A 127 12.04 -10.15 -7.16
C PHE A 127 13.50 -10.10 -6.70
N SER A 128 13.74 -10.40 -5.43
CA SER A 128 15.09 -10.51 -4.89
C SER A 128 15.78 -11.71 -5.51
N GLU A 129 17.05 -11.55 -5.86
CA GLU A 129 17.95 -12.66 -6.17
C GLU A 129 18.32 -13.35 -4.85
N ILE A 130 17.48 -14.29 -4.44
CA ILE A 130 17.70 -15.17 -3.29
C ILE A 130 17.71 -16.61 -3.79
N ASP A 131 18.59 -17.45 -3.29
CA ASP A 131 18.62 -18.89 -3.58
C ASP A 131 17.52 -19.63 -2.80
N ASP A 132 17.14 -20.83 -3.25
CA ASP A 132 16.11 -21.64 -2.59
C ASP A 132 16.53 -22.04 -1.17
N GLY A 133 17.81 -22.36 -0.94
CA GLY A 133 18.30 -22.72 0.40
C GLY A 133 18.26 -21.55 1.38
N ASP A 134 18.63 -20.35 0.93
CA ASP A 134 18.53 -19.14 1.75
C ASP A 134 17.08 -18.73 2.02
N LEU A 135 16.20 -18.90 1.02
CA LEU A 135 14.78 -18.68 1.19
C LEU A 135 14.19 -19.61 2.26
N GLU A 136 14.52 -20.90 2.19
CA GLU A 136 14.09 -21.90 3.17
C GLU A 136 14.56 -21.55 4.58
N ARG A 137 15.83 -21.14 4.73
CA ARG A 137 16.38 -20.73 6.01
C ARG A 137 15.59 -19.55 6.60
N VAL A 138 15.38 -18.49 5.83
CA VAL A 138 14.66 -17.29 6.30
C VAL A 138 13.18 -17.60 6.60
N VAL A 139 12.54 -18.44 5.79
CA VAL A 139 11.16 -18.88 6.02
C VAL A 139 11.06 -19.72 7.30
N SER A 140 11.98 -20.67 7.51
CA SER A 140 12.04 -21.53 8.70
C SER A 140 12.21 -20.71 9.98
N GLU A 141 13.15 -19.75 9.99
CA GLU A 141 13.32 -18.80 11.09
C GLU A 141 12.02 -18.03 11.37
N THR A 142 11.37 -17.51 10.33
CA THR A 142 10.15 -16.71 10.47
C THR A 142 8.95 -17.52 10.96
N ILE A 143 8.84 -18.80 10.55
CA ILE A 143 7.78 -19.71 11.02
C ILE A 143 7.98 -20.08 12.49
N LYS A 144 9.22 -20.26 12.94
CA LYS A 144 9.53 -20.49 14.36
C LYS A 144 9.08 -19.32 15.23
N ASP A 145 9.33 -18.10 14.78
CA ASP A 145 8.90 -16.89 15.49
C ASP A 145 7.37 -16.71 15.46
N PHE A 146 6.72 -17.11 14.36
CA PHE A 146 5.28 -16.92 14.14
C PHE A 146 4.58 -18.21 13.62
N PRO A 147 4.32 -19.22 14.46
CA PRO A 147 3.84 -20.54 14.03
C PRO A 147 2.47 -20.55 13.33
N MET A 148 1.61 -19.58 13.68
CA MET A 148 0.25 -19.45 13.11
C MET A 148 0.18 -18.51 11.90
N CYS A 149 1.34 -18.04 11.42
CA CYS A 149 1.45 -17.15 10.28
C CYS A 149 0.99 -17.84 8.98
N GLY A 150 0.03 -17.24 8.28
CA GLY A 150 -0.37 -17.69 6.93
C GLY A 150 0.51 -17.12 5.83
N GLU A 151 0.40 -17.68 4.61
CA GLU A 151 1.17 -17.29 3.40
C GLU A 151 1.27 -15.76 3.21
N GLN A 152 0.17 -15.03 3.42
CA GLN A 152 0.13 -13.57 3.22
C GLN A 152 0.96 -12.80 4.24
N MET A 153 0.86 -13.20 5.52
CA MET A 153 1.61 -12.56 6.59
C MET A 153 3.10 -12.88 6.44
N LEU A 154 3.44 -14.12 6.10
CA LEU A 154 4.82 -14.55 5.86
C LEU A 154 5.44 -13.75 4.71
N ARG A 155 4.70 -13.56 3.61
CA ARG A 155 5.13 -12.71 2.50
C ARG A 155 5.39 -11.27 2.94
N GLN A 156 4.57 -10.73 3.83
CA GLN A 156 4.75 -9.37 4.33
C GLN A 156 5.98 -9.27 5.24
N LEU A 157 6.24 -10.27 6.09
CA LEU A 157 7.44 -10.33 6.93
C LEU A 157 8.72 -10.41 6.07
N LEU A 158 8.73 -11.22 5.02
CA LEU A 158 9.83 -11.23 4.05
C LEU A 158 10.04 -9.86 3.40
N ARG A 159 8.96 -9.16 3.03
CA ARG A 159 9.06 -7.79 2.50
C ARG A 159 9.65 -6.82 3.51
N THR A 160 9.33 -6.94 4.80
CA THR A 160 9.97 -6.09 5.83
C THR A 160 11.46 -6.37 5.98
N LYS A 161 11.91 -7.59 5.66
CA LYS A 161 13.33 -7.96 5.56
C LYS A 161 13.97 -7.58 4.22
N GLY A 162 13.26 -6.84 3.35
CA GLY A 162 13.72 -6.45 2.02
C GLY A 162 13.67 -7.56 0.96
N LEU A 163 13.05 -8.70 1.28
CA LEU A 163 12.97 -9.85 0.38
C LEU A 163 11.62 -9.89 -0.34
N LYS A 164 11.68 -9.85 -1.67
CA LYS A 164 10.50 -9.95 -2.53
C LYS A 164 10.59 -11.22 -3.35
N VAL A 165 9.78 -12.21 -2.99
CA VAL A 165 9.82 -13.56 -3.57
C VAL A 165 8.56 -13.81 -4.39
N GLN A 166 8.69 -14.63 -5.44
CA GLN A 166 7.57 -15.10 -6.24
C GLN A 166 6.57 -15.84 -5.35
N ARG A 167 5.27 -15.63 -5.58
CA ARG A 167 4.23 -16.25 -4.75
C ARG A 167 4.26 -17.78 -4.79
N TRP A 168 4.50 -18.36 -5.96
CA TRP A 168 4.59 -19.81 -6.14
C TRP A 168 5.78 -20.36 -5.34
N ARG A 169 6.95 -19.75 -5.48
CA ARG A 169 8.18 -20.15 -4.79
C ARG A 169 8.06 -20.09 -3.27
N LEU A 170 7.46 -19.02 -2.74
CA LEU A 170 7.15 -18.91 -1.32
C LEU A 170 6.19 -20.01 -0.86
N ARG A 171 5.18 -20.33 -1.67
CA ARG A 171 4.21 -21.38 -1.35
C ARG A 171 4.86 -22.76 -1.33
N ASP A 172 5.71 -23.06 -2.30
CA ASP A 172 6.41 -24.34 -2.39
C ASP A 172 7.32 -24.52 -1.17
N CYS A 173 8.10 -23.49 -0.84
CA CYS A 173 8.92 -23.44 0.37
C CYS A 173 8.10 -23.68 1.67
N ILE A 174 6.92 -23.06 1.80
CA ILE A 174 6.02 -23.29 2.95
C ILE A 174 5.51 -24.74 2.97
N HIS A 175 5.19 -25.34 1.82
CA HIS A 175 4.69 -26.70 1.76
C HIS A 175 5.76 -27.73 2.16
N GLU A 176 7.01 -27.51 1.76
CA GLU A 176 8.15 -28.34 2.16
C GLU A 176 8.43 -28.22 3.66
N ILE A 177 8.49 -26.99 4.20
CA ILE A 177 8.91 -26.74 5.59
C ILE A 177 7.79 -27.00 6.61
N ASP A 178 6.54 -26.62 6.29
CA ASP A 178 5.44 -26.53 7.26
C ASP A 178 4.16 -27.23 6.78
N SER A 179 4.31 -28.43 6.21
CA SER A 179 3.17 -29.24 5.78
C SER A 179 2.19 -29.54 6.93
N SER A 180 2.68 -29.68 8.17
CA SER A 180 1.88 -29.94 9.37
C SER A 180 1.15 -28.70 9.88
N GLY A 181 1.82 -27.54 9.97
CA GLY A 181 1.19 -26.28 10.39
C GLY A 181 0.17 -25.77 9.37
N VAL A 182 0.38 -26.02 8.07
CA VAL A 182 -0.66 -25.77 7.04
C VAL A 182 -1.92 -26.58 7.32
N ARG A 183 -1.80 -27.87 7.68
CA ARG A 183 -2.95 -28.72 8.04
C ARG A 183 -3.63 -28.22 9.31
N ALA A 184 -2.86 -27.89 10.35
CA ALA A 184 -3.40 -27.35 11.61
C ALA A 184 -4.20 -26.06 11.39
N ARG A 185 -3.65 -25.11 10.62
CA ARG A 185 -4.34 -23.86 10.25
C ARG A 185 -5.61 -24.12 9.42
N LYS A 186 -5.60 -25.15 8.56
CA LYS A 186 -6.77 -25.55 7.77
C LYS A 186 -7.85 -26.20 8.64
N ALA A 187 -7.48 -27.00 9.65
CA ALA A 187 -8.40 -27.65 10.58
C ALA A 187 -9.15 -26.63 11.45
N GLY A 188 -8.51 -25.52 11.84
CA GLY A 188 -9.16 -24.43 12.58
C GLY A 188 -10.05 -23.51 11.73
N ARG A 189 -10.15 -23.73 10.41
CA ARG A 189 -10.97 -22.88 9.54
C ARG A 189 -12.46 -23.18 9.79
N LEU A 190 -13.24 -22.14 10.05
CA LEU A 190 -14.68 -22.23 10.16
C LEU A 190 -15.27 -22.97 8.95
N HIS A 191 -15.91 -24.10 9.20
CA HIS A 191 -16.67 -24.82 8.19
C HIS A 191 -17.94 -24.01 7.87
N ARG A 192 -18.01 -23.51 6.63
CA ARG A 192 -19.25 -22.93 6.13
C ARG A 192 -20.29 -24.04 6.01
N ARG A 193 -21.48 -23.78 6.55
CA ARG A 193 -22.62 -24.70 6.46
C ARG A 193 -23.16 -24.67 5.04
N THR A 194 -23.32 -25.85 4.44
CA THR A 194 -24.07 -26.02 3.18
C THR A 194 -25.50 -26.33 3.55
N TYR A 195 -26.43 -25.52 3.06
CA TYR A 195 -27.85 -25.73 3.29
C TYR A 195 -28.51 -26.31 2.05
N ASN A 196 -29.21 -27.43 2.21
CA ASN A 196 -30.09 -27.97 1.20
C ASN A 196 -31.53 -27.67 1.62
N VAL A 197 -32.25 -26.88 0.81
CA VAL A 197 -33.61 -26.43 1.11
C VAL A 197 -34.54 -26.84 -0.02
N MET A 198 -35.75 -27.26 0.34
CA MET A 198 -36.71 -27.86 -0.61
C MET A 198 -37.39 -26.82 -1.52
N ALA A 199 -37.44 -25.55 -1.12
CA ALA A 199 -37.99 -24.45 -1.92
C ALA A 199 -37.44 -23.08 -1.46
N PRO A 200 -37.61 -22.00 -2.25
CA PRO A 200 -37.28 -20.64 -1.83
C PRO A 200 -37.94 -20.28 -0.48
N ASN A 201 -37.25 -19.48 0.35
CA ASN A 201 -37.69 -19.06 1.70
C ASN A 201 -37.85 -20.15 2.78
N HIS A 202 -37.40 -21.39 2.55
CA HIS A 202 -37.44 -22.45 3.59
C HIS A 202 -36.36 -22.33 4.67
N LEU A 203 -35.39 -21.42 4.53
CA LEU A 203 -34.33 -21.22 5.50
C LEU A 203 -34.11 -19.74 5.76
N TRP A 204 -34.26 -19.39 7.03
CA TRP A 204 -34.01 -18.05 7.54
C TRP A 204 -32.84 -18.12 8.52
N HIS A 205 -31.84 -17.29 8.28
CA HIS A 205 -30.75 -17.10 9.23
C HIS A 205 -30.97 -15.80 9.99
N LYS A 206 -30.80 -15.86 11.31
CA LYS A 206 -30.68 -14.65 12.13
C LYS A 206 -29.20 -14.28 12.18
N ASP A 207 -28.81 -13.28 11.40
CA ASP A 207 -27.44 -12.77 11.38
C ASP A 207 -27.29 -11.63 12.41
N THR A 208 -26.83 -11.95 13.61
CA THR A 208 -26.50 -10.92 14.61
C THR A 208 -25.08 -10.40 14.39
N ASN A 209 -24.96 -9.11 14.04
CA ASN A 209 -23.66 -8.46 13.89
C ASN A 209 -23.07 -8.07 15.25
N HIS A 210 -22.44 -9.03 15.92
CA HIS A 210 -21.83 -8.82 17.24
C HIS A 210 -20.58 -7.91 17.22
N LYS A 211 -20.04 -7.57 16.04
CA LYS A 211 -18.83 -6.74 15.93
C LYS A 211 -19.05 -5.28 16.33
N LEU A 212 -20.31 -4.83 16.37
CA LEU A 212 -20.69 -3.45 16.68
C LEU A 212 -21.18 -3.24 18.12
N ILE A 213 -21.20 -4.30 18.94
CA ILE A 213 -21.64 -4.22 20.34
C ILE A 213 -20.81 -3.24 21.15
N ARG A 214 -19.51 -3.12 20.86
CA ARG A 214 -18.60 -2.14 21.49
C ARG A 214 -19.09 -0.69 21.32
N TRP A 215 -19.83 -0.42 20.26
CA TRP A 215 -20.41 0.89 19.93
C TRP A 215 -21.90 0.99 20.28
N ARG A 216 -22.44 0.03 21.04
CA ARG A 216 -23.86 -0.08 21.43
C ARG A 216 -24.85 -0.20 20.28
N PHE A 217 -24.39 -0.58 19.08
CA PHE A 217 -25.29 -0.93 17.98
C PHE A 217 -25.57 -2.43 18.01
N VAL A 218 -26.83 -2.78 18.17
CA VAL A 218 -27.32 -4.15 18.00
C VAL A 218 -28.35 -4.12 16.88
N ASN A 219 -27.99 -4.66 15.73
CA ASN A 219 -28.91 -4.74 14.61
C ASN A 219 -29.85 -5.92 14.83
N TRP A 220 -31.11 -5.61 15.16
CA TRP A 220 -32.23 -6.51 15.00
C TRP A 220 -33.05 -5.98 13.82
N TRP A 221 -33.04 -6.70 12.70
CA TRP A 221 -34.03 -6.45 11.64
C TRP A 221 -35.35 -7.12 12.06
N HIS A 222 -36.45 -6.36 12.04
CA HIS A 222 -37.82 -6.88 12.06
C HIS A 222 -38.19 -7.37 10.66
#